data_AF-A0A284RHW6-F1
#
_entry.id   AF-A0A284RHW6-F1
#
_cell.length_a   1.000
_cell.length_b   1.000
_cell.length_c   1.000
_cell.angle_alpha   90.00
_cell.angle_beta   90.00
_cell.angle_gamma   90.00
#
_symmetry.space_group_name_H-M   'P 1'
#
loop_
_entity.id
_entity.type
_entity.pdbx_description
1 polymer ?
#
loop_
_entity_poly.entity_id
_entity_poly.type
_entity_poly.pdbx_seq_one_letter_code
_entity_poly.pdbx_strand_id
1 'polypeptide(L)'
;MFHLPDLFTGFFDLGHTHSKCVFSPWEGTPIVVPDPDFDFPALVKERMEQEEFFTNLDAHNPFDSGSPLTMPPSSPELKASLDLTFNLPTALPASQPNTPMLDMAPPSDAPHPSHAKQQSKANGNLCTKHTHTSSPVQTEFEIEQAPHASTAYVRIHEDSWKKHHTLQDLVGPKYGFKHCAWPGSDAISIIDREGHVIVVMAEHPNDPDWDNVHTEVADKLETSRRHCKLDREHWHHRHGTFAALSNGISYGGGQMHPQNLHHSMKNTKVLSSLLNCMAFIRLAGFGSAAFATWVPSLFCYYATHLCNLLLHDATLVINWANSIFACVTFNFGPLTLCFHHMDSGNLPFGWCTITTLSKFDYHHGGHLVLWDLKLVIDFPLGSTILIPSAILHHLNTSLAHVDYGFQSSETHWASLTANQWEKATQMQEDRWQMGLDLFLTLEELQTM
;
A
#
# COMPACT_ATOMS: atom_id res chain seq x y z
N MET A 1 18.14 8.64 52.70
CA MET A 1 17.18 7.68 53.27
C MET A 1 15.90 8.45 53.56
N PHE A 2 15.04 8.53 52.54
CA PHE A 2 13.68 9.05 52.68
C PHE A 2 12.76 7.85 52.49
N HIS A 3 11.96 7.57 53.51
CA HIS A 3 11.02 6.46 53.51
C HIS A 3 9.91 6.76 52.50
N LEU A 4 9.69 5.82 51.56
CA LEU A 4 8.70 5.89 50.49
C LEU A 4 7.36 5.14 50.77
N PRO A 5 6.88 4.88 52.01
CA PRO A 5 5.63 4.15 52.17
C PRO A 5 4.37 5.02 51.98
N ASP A 6 4.47 6.35 52.12
CA ASP A 6 3.26 7.19 52.25
C ASP A 6 2.65 7.67 50.93
N LEU A 7 3.38 7.63 49.80
CA LEU A 7 2.82 8.05 48.50
C LEU A 7 1.98 6.94 47.84
N PHE A 8 2.30 5.67 48.11
CA PHE A 8 1.63 4.52 47.51
C PHE A 8 0.52 3.94 48.38
N THR A 9 0.58 4.07 49.71
CA THR A 9 -0.50 3.59 50.60
C THR A 9 -1.81 4.33 50.34
N GLY A 10 -1.77 5.63 50.04
CA GLY A 10 -2.98 6.39 49.67
C GLY A 10 -3.65 5.94 48.36
N PHE A 11 -2.89 5.34 47.43
CA PHE A 11 -3.40 4.91 46.13
C PHE A 11 -3.96 3.47 46.15
N PHE A 12 -3.49 2.62 47.07
CA PHE A 12 -3.93 1.21 47.17
C PHE A 12 -5.01 0.96 48.24
N ASP A 13 -5.29 1.91 49.15
CA ASP A 13 -6.30 1.73 50.22
C ASP A 13 -7.72 2.22 49.87
N LEU A 14 -8.01 2.57 48.61
CA LEU A 14 -9.40 2.71 48.15
C LEU A 14 -9.65 1.96 46.84
N GLY A 15 -10.21 0.76 46.99
CA GLY A 15 -10.97 0.07 45.95
C GLY A 15 -10.20 -1.03 45.23
N HIS A 16 -10.70 -2.26 45.36
CA HIS A 16 -10.20 -3.45 44.67
C HIS A 16 -9.86 -3.19 43.20
N THR A 17 -8.64 -3.55 42.78
CA THR A 17 -8.30 -3.64 41.37
C THR A 17 -9.22 -4.65 40.67
N HIS A 18 -9.65 -4.33 39.43
CA HIS A 18 -10.60 -5.15 38.66
C HIS A 18 -10.13 -6.60 38.38
N SER A 19 -8.85 -6.92 38.59
CA SER A 19 -8.29 -8.26 38.40
C SER A 19 -8.35 -9.17 39.63
N LYS A 20 -8.71 -8.66 40.82
CA LYS A 20 -8.61 -9.36 42.12
C LYS A 20 -7.21 -9.92 42.45
N CYS A 21 -6.16 -9.53 41.74
CA CYS A 21 -4.81 -9.94 42.03
C CYS A 21 -4.22 -9.06 43.15
N VAL A 22 -3.67 -9.70 44.19
CA VAL A 22 -2.89 -9.04 45.25
C VAL A 22 -1.45 -8.93 44.77
N PHE A 23 -0.93 -7.72 44.60
CA PHE A 23 0.50 -7.52 44.39
C PHE A 23 1.22 -7.70 45.72
N SER A 24 2.16 -8.64 45.78
CA SER A 24 3.10 -8.73 46.89
C SER A 24 4.14 -7.62 46.79
N PRO A 25 4.68 -7.10 47.91
CA PRO A 25 5.85 -6.23 47.87
C PRO A 25 6.98 -6.92 47.08
N TRP A 26 7.63 -6.19 46.19
CA TRP A 26 8.83 -6.67 45.53
C TRP A 26 9.94 -6.87 46.57
N GLU A 27 10.33 -8.12 46.85
CA GLU A 27 11.41 -8.45 47.80
C GLU A 27 12.82 -8.41 47.17
N GLY A 28 12.95 -7.93 45.93
CA GLY A 28 14.24 -7.86 45.25
C GLY A 28 15.11 -6.69 45.73
N THR A 29 16.42 -6.87 45.63
CA THR A 29 17.41 -5.84 45.98
C THR A 29 17.14 -4.55 45.19
N PRO A 30 17.10 -3.36 45.84
CA PRO A 30 16.93 -2.10 45.13
C PRO A 30 18.01 -1.91 44.06
N ILE A 31 17.59 -1.61 42.83
CA ILE A 31 18.51 -1.20 41.78
C ILE A 31 18.93 0.23 42.10
N VAL A 32 20.22 0.42 42.40
CA VAL A 32 20.79 1.75 42.58
C VAL A 32 21.24 2.25 41.22
N VAL A 33 20.63 3.33 40.73
CA VAL A 33 21.06 4.02 39.53
C VAL A 33 22.27 4.89 39.91
N PRO A 34 23.48 4.64 39.38
CA PRO A 34 24.70 5.35 39.78
C PRO A 34 24.86 6.70 39.06
N ASP A 35 23.75 7.35 38.74
CA ASP A 35 23.72 8.65 38.08
C ASP A 35 23.23 9.70 39.10
N PRO A 36 24.09 10.64 39.52
CA PRO A 36 23.72 11.66 40.51
C PRO A 36 22.68 12.67 39.97
N ASP A 37 22.49 12.72 38.65
CA ASP A 37 21.50 13.58 37.99
C ASP A 37 20.18 12.83 37.72
N PHE A 38 20.09 11.55 38.07
CA PHE A 38 18.86 10.75 37.90
C PHE A 38 17.85 11.02 39.03
N ASP A 39 16.94 11.95 38.76
CA ASP A 39 15.81 12.26 39.63
C ASP A 39 14.59 11.37 39.28
N PHE A 40 14.57 10.17 39.86
CA PHE A 40 13.45 9.24 39.70
C PHE A 40 12.10 9.86 40.13
N PRO A 41 11.99 10.58 41.27
CA PRO A 41 10.78 11.34 41.61
C PRO A 41 10.33 12.33 40.52
N ALA A 42 11.24 13.10 39.92
CA ALA A 42 10.88 14.03 38.85
C ALA A 42 10.45 13.30 37.57
N LEU A 43 11.10 12.20 37.22
CA LEU A 43 10.75 11.38 36.05
C LEU A 43 9.37 10.71 36.22
N VAL A 44 9.10 10.16 37.40
CA VAL A 44 7.80 9.58 37.74
C VAL A 44 6.74 10.66 37.77
N LYS A 45 7.03 11.83 38.34
CA LYS A 45 6.11 12.97 38.34
C LYS A 45 5.83 13.48 36.92
N GLU A 46 6.83 13.60 36.05
CA GLU A 46 6.65 13.97 34.64
C GLU A 46 5.79 12.94 33.89
N ARG A 47 6.03 11.64 34.12
CA ARG A 47 5.22 10.57 33.52
C ARG A 47 3.81 10.51 34.07
N MET A 48 3.62 10.73 35.38
CA MET A 48 2.31 10.82 36.00
C MET A 48 1.54 12.05 35.52
N GLU A 49 2.19 13.20 35.37
CA GLU A 49 1.57 14.42 34.82
C GLU A 49 1.21 14.24 33.34
N GLN A 50 2.03 13.50 32.57
CA GLN A 50 1.69 13.09 31.20
C GLN A 50 0.52 12.09 31.17
N GLU A 51 0.50 11.08 32.03
CA GLU A 51 -0.61 10.11 32.13
C GLU A 51 -1.90 10.75 32.68
N GLU A 52 -1.81 11.74 33.58
CA GLU A 52 -2.95 12.52 34.12
C GLU A 52 -3.55 13.46 33.05
N PHE A 53 -2.71 13.95 32.13
CA PHE A 53 -3.15 14.65 30.92
C PHE A 53 -3.91 13.72 29.96
N PHE A 54 -3.54 12.44 29.88
CA PHE A 54 -4.22 11.44 29.03
C PHE A 54 -5.40 10.73 29.72
N THR A 55 -5.45 10.63 31.06
CA THR A 55 -6.56 9.99 31.79
C THR A 55 -7.84 10.84 31.82
N ASN A 56 -7.76 12.16 31.60
CA ASN A 56 -8.95 12.98 31.34
C ASN A 56 -9.55 12.75 29.93
N LEU A 57 -8.86 12.02 29.04
CA LEU A 57 -9.44 11.57 27.75
C LEU A 57 -9.99 10.14 27.79
N ASP A 58 -9.65 9.33 28.79
CA ASP A 58 -10.05 7.90 28.88
C ASP A 58 -11.15 7.61 29.91
N ALA A 59 -11.76 8.63 30.53
CA ALA A 59 -12.86 8.47 31.48
C ALA A 59 -14.26 8.56 30.82
N HIS A 60 -14.61 7.61 29.95
CA HIS A 60 -16.02 7.23 29.73
C HIS A 60 -16.19 5.74 29.38
N ASN A 61 -16.92 5.02 30.24
CA ASN A 61 -17.06 3.56 30.27
C ASN A 61 -18.40 3.11 29.62
N PRO A 62 -18.41 2.27 28.55
CA PRO A 62 -19.65 1.90 27.88
C PRO A 62 -20.42 0.70 28.46
N PHE A 63 -19.98 0.03 29.53
CA PHE A 63 -20.63 -1.24 29.96
C PHE A 63 -20.80 -1.42 31.47
N ASP A 64 -21.33 -0.40 32.17
CA ASP A 64 -21.99 -0.66 33.44
C ASP A 64 -23.27 -1.50 33.17
N SER A 65 -23.21 -2.76 33.56
CA SER A 65 -24.14 -3.82 33.17
C SER A 65 -24.89 -4.35 34.40
N GLY A 66 -26.04 -3.71 34.68
CA GLY A 66 -27.03 -4.17 35.66
C GLY A 66 -28.35 -4.56 34.99
N SER A 67 -28.59 -5.87 34.87
CA SER A 67 -29.82 -6.62 34.48
C SER A 67 -31.16 -6.13 35.09
N PRO A 68 -32.38 -6.67 34.79
CA PRO A 68 -32.85 -7.66 33.80
C PRO A 68 -34.21 -7.25 33.10
N LEU A 69 -34.83 -8.16 32.30
CA LEU A 69 -36.25 -8.19 31.87
C LEU A 69 -36.74 -7.38 30.63
N THR A 70 -36.97 -8.13 29.54
CA THR A 70 -38.19 -8.20 28.70
C THR A 70 -38.96 -6.93 28.25
N MET A 71 -39.02 -6.81 26.90
CA MET A 71 -40.12 -6.41 25.99
C MET A 71 -40.25 -4.94 25.51
N PRO A 72 -40.69 -4.71 24.24
CA PRO A 72 -40.71 -3.43 23.50
C PRO A 72 -42.11 -2.75 23.58
N PRO A 73 -42.50 -1.69 22.82
CA PRO A 73 -41.82 -0.58 22.09
C PRO A 73 -42.38 0.83 22.51
N SER A 74 -41.95 1.95 21.87
CA SER A 74 -42.77 3.07 21.29
C SER A 74 -42.10 4.47 21.28
N SER A 75 -42.26 5.21 20.17
CA SER A 75 -41.97 6.65 19.95
C SER A 75 -43.12 7.55 20.48
N PRO A 76 -43.12 8.91 20.35
CA PRO A 76 -42.08 9.98 20.37
C PRO A 76 -42.46 11.15 21.36
N GLU A 77 -41.67 12.25 21.40
CA GLU A 77 -42.10 13.69 21.39
C GLU A 77 -41.31 14.71 22.26
N LEU A 78 -40.81 15.75 21.56
CA LEU A 78 -40.85 17.22 21.77
C LEU A 78 -40.37 17.95 23.06
N LYS A 79 -39.50 18.94 22.78
CA LYS A 79 -39.41 20.36 23.22
C LYS A 79 -39.10 20.73 24.67
N ALA A 80 -38.07 21.59 24.81
CA ALA A 80 -38.10 23.00 25.28
C ALA A 80 -36.76 23.33 25.98
N SER A 81 -35.97 24.30 25.47
CA SER A 81 -35.88 25.71 25.94
C SER A 81 -35.13 25.82 27.28
N LEU A 82 -34.12 26.66 27.53
CA LEU A 82 -33.87 28.08 27.21
C LEU A 82 -32.43 28.39 27.76
N ASP A 83 -31.61 29.16 27.04
CA ASP A 83 -31.12 30.53 27.35
C ASP A 83 -30.36 30.72 28.70
N LEU A 84 -29.30 31.52 28.90
CA LEU A 84 -28.70 32.68 28.22
C LEU A 84 -27.33 33.00 28.90
N THR A 85 -26.33 33.41 28.10
CA THR A 85 -25.29 34.47 28.28
C THR A 85 -24.92 35.07 29.68
N PHE A 86 -23.63 35.34 29.95
CA PHE A 86 -22.98 36.70 29.88
C PHE A 86 -21.56 36.80 30.54
N ASN A 87 -20.63 37.38 29.78
CA ASN A 87 -19.50 38.32 30.01
C ASN A 87 -18.53 38.34 31.22
N LEU A 88 -17.28 38.67 30.84
CA LEU A 88 -16.04 39.08 31.54
C LEU A 88 -16.18 40.29 32.50
N PRO A 89 -15.27 40.49 33.49
CA PRO A 89 -14.27 41.58 33.36
C PRO A 89 -12.90 41.42 34.09
N THR A 90 -11.85 41.93 33.42
CA THR A 90 -10.77 42.91 33.78
C THR A 90 -10.00 42.97 35.15
N ALA A 91 -8.67 43.06 35.00
CA ALA A 91 -7.64 43.91 35.68
C ALA A 91 -7.00 43.59 37.06
N LEU A 92 -5.67 43.81 37.08
CA LEU A 92 -4.64 43.79 38.14
C LEU A 92 -4.83 44.82 39.27
N PRO A 93 -4.02 44.72 40.35
CA PRO A 93 -3.13 45.86 40.68
C PRO A 93 -1.69 45.48 41.11
N ALA A 94 -0.86 46.53 41.16
CA ALA A 94 0.60 46.59 41.30
C ALA A 94 1.12 46.82 42.74
N SER A 95 2.40 46.52 43.01
CA SER A 95 3.48 47.46 43.49
C SER A 95 4.65 46.75 44.22
N GLN A 96 5.87 47.21 43.92
CA GLN A 96 7.23 46.77 44.35
C GLN A 96 7.64 47.34 45.75
N PRO A 97 8.91 47.38 46.28
CA PRO A 97 10.25 46.99 45.74
C PRO A 97 11.31 46.39 46.73
N ASN A 98 12.45 45.90 46.22
CA ASN A 98 13.83 46.30 46.59
C ASN A 98 14.95 45.44 45.95
N THR A 99 15.93 46.13 45.37
CA THR A 99 17.21 45.76 44.67
C THR A 99 18.34 45.37 45.66
N PRO A 100 19.62 45.02 45.29
CA PRO A 100 20.30 45.08 43.96
C PRO A 100 21.21 43.90 43.51
N MET A 101 21.38 43.85 42.18
CA MET A 101 22.55 43.54 41.32
C MET A 101 23.68 42.58 41.75
N LEU A 102 24.06 41.70 40.80
CA LEU A 102 25.42 41.61 40.26
C LEU A 102 25.42 41.13 38.79
N ASP A 103 26.10 41.89 37.95
CA ASP A 103 26.35 41.69 36.51
C ASP A 103 27.24 40.47 36.22
N MET A 104 26.98 39.80 35.09
CA MET A 104 28.00 39.31 34.13
C MET A 104 27.28 38.90 32.82
N ALA A 105 27.74 39.42 31.68
CA ALA A 105 27.30 39.06 30.32
C ALA A 105 28.43 38.28 29.58
N PRO A 106 28.25 37.82 28.32
CA PRO A 106 27.82 36.47 27.93
C PRO A 106 28.92 35.70 27.16
N PRO A 107 28.63 34.48 26.66
CA PRO A 107 29.10 34.13 25.32
C PRO A 107 27.96 33.78 24.38
N SER A 108 28.10 34.26 23.15
CA SER A 108 27.31 33.94 21.98
C SER A 108 27.47 32.49 21.58
N ASP A 109 26.37 31.79 21.28
CA ASP A 109 26.40 30.67 20.34
C ASP A 109 25.08 30.60 19.58
N ALA A 110 25.21 30.55 18.25
CA ALA A 110 24.11 30.53 17.30
C ALA A 110 23.29 29.22 17.43
N PRO A 111 21.96 29.24 17.25
CA PRO A 111 21.16 28.04 17.36
C PRO A 111 21.32 27.14 16.12
N HIS A 112 21.89 25.95 16.31
CA HIS A 112 21.76 24.85 15.35
C HIS A 112 20.29 24.43 15.26
N PRO A 113 19.69 24.34 14.05
CA PRO A 113 18.30 23.93 13.90
C PRO A 113 18.13 22.43 14.21
N SER A 114 17.12 22.14 15.03
CA SER A 114 16.79 20.79 15.50
C SER A 114 16.47 19.80 14.37
N HIS A 115 16.80 18.53 14.60
CA HIS A 115 16.58 17.39 13.70
C HIS A 115 15.16 17.30 13.12
N ALA A 116 14.13 17.71 13.87
CA ALA A 116 12.74 17.74 13.41
C ALA A 116 12.51 18.70 12.23
N LYS A 117 13.19 19.86 12.20
CA LYS A 117 13.12 20.80 11.06
C LYS A 117 13.89 20.29 9.84
N GLN A 118 14.95 19.50 10.03
CA GLN A 118 15.69 18.87 8.92
C GLN A 118 14.88 17.75 8.27
N GLN A 119 14.16 16.93 9.05
CA GLN A 119 13.35 15.82 8.52
C GLN A 119 12.09 16.32 7.80
N SER A 120 11.43 17.35 8.33
CA SER A 120 10.33 18.06 7.66
C SER A 120 10.77 18.74 6.36
N LYS A 121 11.93 19.41 6.35
CA LYS A 121 12.51 19.99 5.12
C LYS A 121 12.97 18.94 4.12
N ALA A 122 13.53 17.82 4.57
CA ALA A 122 13.92 16.71 3.70
C ALA A 122 12.69 16.08 3.01
N ASN A 123 11.61 15.83 3.75
CA ASN A 123 10.34 15.34 3.20
C ASN A 123 9.67 16.37 2.26
N GLY A 124 9.73 17.67 2.60
CA GLY A 124 9.22 18.75 1.73
C GLY A 124 10.00 18.87 0.41
N ASN A 125 11.33 18.69 0.45
CA ASN A 125 12.21 18.70 -0.72
C ASN A 125 12.06 17.44 -1.59
N LEU A 126 11.77 16.28 -1.00
CA LEU A 126 11.46 15.03 -1.73
C LEU A 126 10.12 15.16 -2.47
N CYS A 127 9.08 15.67 -1.80
CA CYS A 127 7.77 15.89 -2.43
C CYS A 127 7.90 16.83 -3.65
N THR A 128 8.63 17.95 -3.52
CA THR A 128 8.85 18.87 -4.64
C THR A 128 9.69 18.27 -5.76
N LYS A 129 10.66 17.39 -5.45
CA LYS A 129 11.49 16.73 -6.47
C LYS A 129 10.68 15.80 -7.37
N HIS A 130 9.73 15.04 -6.82
CA HIS A 130 8.97 14.04 -7.58
C HIS A 130 7.67 14.59 -8.17
N THR A 131 7.09 15.66 -7.61
CA THR A 131 5.81 16.23 -8.09
C THR A 131 5.93 17.32 -9.14
N HIS A 132 7.13 17.86 -9.40
CA HIS A 132 7.37 18.95 -10.36
C HIS A 132 8.21 18.58 -11.60
N THR A 133 8.67 17.34 -11.71
CA THR A 133 9.64 16.94 -12.75
C THR A 133 9.01 16.64 -14.11
N SER A 134 7.72 16.32 -14.19
CA SER A 134 7.06 15.98 -15.47
C SER A 134 5.72 16.71 -15.66
N SER A 135 5.42 17.07 -16.91
CA SER A 135 4.11 17.61 -17.27
C SER A 135 3.03 16.53 -17.14
N PRO A 136 1.91 16.80 -16.47
CA PRO A 136 0.84 15.82 -16.29
C PRO A 136 0.22 15.40 -17.63
N VAL A 137 -0.24 14.15 -17.70
CA VAL A 137 -1.07 13.68 -18.81
C VAL A 137 -2.52 14.04 -18.52
N GLN A 138 -3.06 15.00 -19.27
CA GLN A 138 -4.47 15.38 -19.15
C GLN A 138 -5.40 14.38 -19.86
N THR A 139 -6.56 14.14 -19.25
CA THR A 139 -7.63 13.27 -19.76
C THR A 139 -8.98 13.98 -19.73
N GLU A 140 -9.95 13.47 -20.47
CA GLU A 140 -11.33 13.98 -20.48
C GLU A 140 -12.22 13.35 -19.40
N PHE A 141 -11.64 12.57 -18.49
CA PHE A 141 -12.38 11.87 -17.44
C PHE A 141 -12.94 12.86 -16.42
N GLU A 142 -14.13 12.56 -15.90
CA GLU A 142 -14.82 13.36 -14.88
C GLU A 142 -14.96 12.50 -13.62
N ILE A 143 -14.03 12.62 -12.67
CA ILE A 143 -14.01 11.74 -11.50
C ILE A 143 -15.25 11.88 -10.61
N GLU A 144 -15.87 13.06 -10.61
CA GLU A 144 -17.11 13.32 -9.85
C GLU A 144 -18.28 12.45 -10.31
N GLN A 145 -18.26 11.96 -11.55
CA GLN A 145 -19.29 11.09 -12.12
C GLN A 145 -18.94 9.60 -12.04
N ALA A 146 -17.83 9.25 -11.36
CA ALA A 146 -17.40 7.88 -11.24
C ALA A 146 -18.46 7.00 -10.55
N PRO A 147 -18.81 5.83 -11.13
CA PRO A 147 -19.89 4.99 -10.60
C PRO A 147 -19.52 4.40 -9.25
N HIS A 148 -20.35 4.63 -8.24
CA HIS A 148 -20.19 4.11 -6.88
C HIS A 148 -21.54 3.73 -6.27
N ALA A 149 -21.56 2.80 -5.32
CA ALA A 149 -22.79 2.47 -4.60
C ALA A 149 -23.22 3.65 -3.72
N SER A 150 -24.50 3.71 -3.32
CA SER A 150 -25.04 4.81 -2.51
C SER A 150 -24.33 5.01 -1.16
N THR A 151 -23.65 3.98 -0.64
CA THR A 151 -22.85 4.06 0.59
C THR A 151 -21.41 4.54 0.36
N ALA A 152 -20.97 4.63 -0.90
CA ALA A 152 -19.60 4.95 -1.31
C ALA A 152 -18.49 4.06 -0.71
N TYR A 153 -18.83 2.91 -0.10
CA TYR A 153 -17.86 1.93 0.42
C TYR A 153 -17.47 0.85 -0.59
N VAL A 154 -18.30 0.65 -1.61
CA VAL A 154 -18.08 -0.30 -2.70
C VAL A 154 -18.57 0.31 -4.01
N ARG A 155 -18.08 -0.23 -5.13
CA ARG A 155 -18.56 0.14 -6.46
C ARG A 155 -19.85 -0.62 -6.82
N ILE A 156 -20.65 -0.06 -7.73
CA ILE A 156 -21.73 -0.80 -8.41
C ILE A 156 -21.08 -1.86 -9.31
N HIS A 157 -21.58 -3.10 -9.23
CA HIS A 157 -21.11 -4.18 -10.08
C HIS A 157 -21.59 -3.97 -11.52
N GLU A 158 -20.67 -3.91 -12.47
CA GLU A 158 -20.95 -3.87 -13.91
C GLU A 158 -20.37 -5.09 -14.61
N ASP A 159 -20.97 -5.46 -15.75
CA ASP A 159 -20.53 -6.60 -16.53
C ASP A 159 -19.13 -6.36 -17.13
N SER A 160 -18.16 -7.15 -16.68
CA SER A 160 -16.86 -7.28 -17.32
C SER A 160 -16.93 -8.22 -18.52
N TRP A 161 -16.13 -7.97 -19.57
CA TRP A 161 -15.96 -8.92 -20.67
C TRP A 161 -14.58 -9.59 -20.65
N LYS A 162 -14.55 -10.87 -21.02
CA LYS A 162 -13.34 -11.69 -21.04
C LYS A 162 -12.68 -11.65 -22.42
N LYS A 163 -11.95 -10.56 -22.70
CA LYS A 163 -11.22 -10.38 -23.95
C LYS A 163 -9.82 -9.84 -23.70
N HIS A 164 -8.84 -10.42 -24.40
CA HIS A 164 -7.48 -9.91 -24.46
C HIS A 164 -7.30 -8.97 -25.66
N HIS A 165 -6.41 -8.00 -25.50
CA HIS A 165 -6.12 -6.97 -26.48
C HIS A 165 -4.62 -6.85 -26.68
N THR A 166 -4.18 -6.62 -27.92
CA THR A 166 -2.80 -6.21 -28.21
C THR A 166 -2.67 -4.68 -28.12
N LEU A 167 -1.43 -4.17 -28.03
CA LEU A 167 -1.17 -2.73 -28.16
C LEU A 167 -1.76 -2.18 -29.46
N GLN A 168 -1.51 -2.87 -30.59
CA GLN A 168 -1.95 -2.45 -31.93
C GLN A 168 -3.48 -2.37 -32.04
N ASP A 169 -4.21 -3.29 -31.40
CA ASP A 169 -5.67 -3.21 -31.36
C ASP A 169 -6.13 -1.89 -30.74
N LEU A 170 -5.57 -1.54 -29.58
CA LEU A 170 -6.01 -0.41 -28.76
C LEU A 170 -5.63 0.95 -29.34
N VAL A 171 -4.41 1.08 -29.86
CA VAL A 171 -3.96 2.34 -30.48
C VAL A 171 -4.47 2.51 -31.92
N GLY A 172 -4.88 1.40 -32.54
CA GLY A 172 -5.42 1.37 -33.89
C GLY A 172 -6.77 2.06 -34.02
N PRO A 173 -7.28 2.20 -35.27
CA PRO A 173 -8.48 2.99 -35.58
C PRO A 173 -9.77 2.49 -34.92
N LYS A 174 -9.76 1.26 -34.38
CA LYS A 174 -10.91 0.68 -33.70
C LYS A 174 -11.19 1.32 -32.34
N TYR A 175 -10.14 1.59 -31.57
CA TYR A 175 -10.26 2.09 -30.20
C TYR A 175 -9.65 3.49 -30.05
N GLY A 176 -8.56 3.78 -30.76
CA GLY A 176 -7.93 5.10 -30.80
C GLY A 176 -7.38 5.56 -29.45
N PHE A 177 -6.91 4.62 -28.62
CA PHE A 177 -6.35 4.96 -27.31
C PHE A 177 -4.99 5.64 -27.48
N LYS A 178 -4.68 6.57 -26.57
CA LYS A 178 -3.38 7.22 -26.51
C LYS A 178 -2.36 6.29 -25.87
N HIS A 179 -1.26 6.08 -26.56
CA HIS A 179 -0.11 5.35 -26.03
C HIS A 179 0.79 6.28 -25.21
N CYS A 180 1.14 5.84 -24.01
CA CYS A 180 2.04 6.50 -23.08
C CYS A 180 3.31 5.64 -22.93
N ALA A 181 4.34 5.97 -23.71
CA ALA A 181 5.66 5.35 -23.61
C ALA A 181 6.38 5.85 -22.34
N TRP A 182 6.09 5.22 -21.20
CA TRP A 182 6.65 5.56 -19.91
C TRP A 182 7.87 4.69 -19.60
N PRO A 183 9.08 5.27 -19.43
CA PRO A 183 10.31 4.51 -19.20
C PRO A 183 10.48 4.06 -17.74
N GLY A 184 9.62 4.51 -16.80
CA GLY A 184 9.68 4.09 -15.40
C GLY A 184 10.67 4.89 -14.54
N SER A 185 11.51 5.72 -15.14
CA SER A 185 12.56 6.50 -14.45
C SER A 185 12.06 7.76 -13.75
N ASP A 186 10.93 8.30 -14.21
CA ASP A 186 10.37 9.55 -13.70
C ASP A 186 8.90 9.37 -13.35
N ALA A 187 8.50 9.96 -12.24
CA ALA A 187 7.10 9.99 -11.87
C ALA A 187 6.27 10.85 -12.84
N ILE A 188 5.12 10.35 -13.28
CA ILE A 188 4.17 11.05 -14.15
C ILE A 188 2.76 10.95 -13.56
N SER A 189 2.13 12.10 -13.31
CA SER A 189 0.72 12.16 -12.91
C SER A 189 -0.20 12.21 -14.12
N ILE A 190 -1.34 11.53 -14.02
CA ILE A 190 -2.48 11.68 -14.94
C ILE A 190 -3.56 12.47 -14.21
N ILE A 191 -4.10 13.49 -14.88
CA ILE A 191 -5.13 14.36 -14.34
C ILE A 191 -6.46 14.19 -15.07
N ASP A 192 -7.56 14.39 -14.35
CA ASP A 192 -8.91 14.46 -14.91
C ASP A 192 -9.15 15.80 -15.64
N ARG A 193 -10.37 16.02 -16.12
CA ARG A 193 -10.72 17.25 -16.85
C ARG A 193 -10.55 18.52 -16.00
N GLU A 194 -10.81 18.43 -14.70
CA GLU A 194 -10.77 19.54 -13.74
C GLU A 194 -9.38 19.75 -13.11
N GLY A 195 -8.42 18.88 -13.42
CA GLY A 195 -7.03 18.97 -12.96
C GLY A 195 -6.72 18.19 -11.68
N HIS A 196 -7.63 17.34 -11.21
CA HIS A 196 -7.37 16.42 -10.10
C HIS A 196 -6.39 15.33 -10.53
N VAL A 197 -5.39 15.03 -9.70
CA VAL A 197 -4.52 13.87 -9.91
C VAL A 197 -5.31 12.59 -9.62
N ILE A 198 -5.50 11.76 -10.65
CA ILE A 198 -6.34 10.55 -10.57
C ILE A 198 -5.55 9.26 -10.75
N VAL A 199 -4.35 9.32 -11.34
CA VAL A 199 -3.41 8.20 -11.42
C VAL A 199 -2.00 8.75 -11.31
N VAL A 200 -1.12 7.97 -10.67
CA VAL A 200 0.30 8.29 -10.60
C VAL A 200 1.12 7.11 -11.08
N MET A 201 1.89 7.33 -12.14
CA MET A 201 2.99 6.45 -12.52
C MET A 201 4.19 6.85 -11.65
N ALA A 202 4.42 6.14 -10.54
CA ALA A 202 5.25 6.59 -9.43
C ALA A 202 6.72 6.13 -9.49
N GLU A 203 7.24 5.94 -10.70
CA GLU A 203 8.60 5.48 -11.00
C GLU A 203 9.00 4.13 -10.35
N HIS A 204 10.23 3.72 -10.59
CA HIS A 204 10.97 2.83 -9.73
C HIS A 204 11.91 3.66 -8.82
N PRO A 205 12.22 3.21 -7.60
CA PRO A 205 13.22 3.85 -6.75
C PRO A 205 14.55 4.07 -7.48
N ASN A 206 15.16 5.22 -7.22
CA ASN A 206 16.56 5.49 -7.57
C ASN A 206 17.50 4.81 -6.58
N ASP A 207 17.42 3.48 -6.55
CA ASP A 207 18.22 2.60 -5.71
C ASP A 207 19.03 1.69 -6.65
N PRO A 208 20.38 1.72 -6.60
CA PRO A 208 21.21 0.90 -7.49
C PRO A 208 20.96 -0.61 -7.38
N ASP A 209 20.38 -1.08 -6.28
CA ASP A 209 20.03 -2.48 -6.05
C ASP A 209 18.60 -2.82 -6.50
N TRP A 210 17.82 -1.84 -6.97
CA TRP A 210 16.40 -2.05 -7.28
C TRP A 210 16.15 -3.15 -8.32
N ASP A 211 17.05 -3.28 -9.30
CA ASP A 211 16.95 -4.34 -10.30
C ASP A 211 17.01 -5.74 -9.70
N ASN A 212 17.85 -5.94 -8.68
CA ASN A 212 17.91 -7.20 -7.94
C ASN A 212 16.65 -7.41 -7.11
N VAL A 213 16.08 -6.35 -6.52
CA VAL A 213 14.86 -6.43 -5.72
C VAL A 213 13.68 -6.94 -6.53
N HIS A 214 13.35 -6.29 -7.66
CA HIS A 214 12.18 -6.70 -8.44
C HIS A 214 12.40 -8.06 -9.13
N THR A 215 13.64 -8.38 -9.48
CA THR A 215 14.03 -9.70 -10.00
C THR A 215 13.86 -10.79 -8.93
N GLU A 216 14.32 -10.56 -7.69
CA GLU A 216 14.14 -11.50 -6.58
C GLU A 216 12.65 -11.75 -6.32
N VAL A 217 11.83 -10.70 -6.31
CA VAL A 217 10.38 -10.81 -6.15
C VAL A 217 9.78 -11.69 -7.25
N ALA A 218 10.12 -11.44 -8.51
CA ALA A 218 9.63 -12.21 -9.65
C ALA A 218 10.02 -13.69 -9.56
N ASP A 219 11.29 -13.98 -9.26
CA ASP A 219 11.80 -15.34 -9.13
C ASP A 219 11.19 -16.05 -7.91
N LYS A 220 10.96 -15.32 -6.81
CA LYS A 220 10.29 -15.85 -5.61
C LYS A 220 8.84 -16.23 -5.91
N LEU A 221 8.09 -15.42 -6.67
CA LEU A 221 6.73 -15.76 -7.08
C LEU A 221 6.70 -17.02 -7.96
N GLU A 222 7.55 -17.09 -8.98
CA GLU A 222 7.59 -18.24 -9.90
C GLU A 222 7.95 -19.54 -9.16
N THR A 223 8.96 -19.49 -8.29
CA THR A 223 9.36 -20.66 -7.48
C THR A 223 8.31 -21.04 -6.45
N SER A 224 7.63 -20.06 -5.84
CA SER A 224 6.61 -20.29 -4.80
C SER A 224 5.32 -20.86 -5.36
N ARG A 225 4.95 -20.51 -6.59
CA ARG A 225 3.73 -20.98 -7.27
C ARG A 225 3.57 -22.51 -7.24
N ARG A 226 4.67 -23.24 -7.49
CA ARG A 226 4.69 -24.72 -7.49
C ARG A 226 4.40 -25.33 -6.11
N HIS A 227 4.60 -24.54 -5.06
CA HIS A 227 4.39 -24.92 -3.68
C HIS A 227 3.04 -24.45 -3.13
N CYS A 228 2.24 -23.70 -3.91
CA CYS A 228 0.88 -23.35 -3.55
C CYS A 228 -0.07 -24.55 -3.74
N LYS A 229 -1.15 -24.57 -2.97
CA LYS A 229 -2.38 -25.35 -3.24
C LYS A 229 -3.34 -24.40 -3.94
N LEU A 230 -3.47 -24.53 -5.25
CA LEU A 230 -4.31 -23.69 -6.10
C LEU A 230 -5.43 -24.57 -6.68
N ASP A 231 -6.67 -24.26 -6.31
CA ASP A 231 -7.85 -24.88 -6.90
C ASP A 231 -8.38 -24.07 -8.09
N ARG A 232 -9.53 -24.48 -8.62
CA ARG A 232 -10.14 -23.84 -9.80
C ARG A 232 -10.42 -22.36 -9.59
N GLU A 233 -10.85 -21.95 -8.40
CA GLU A 233 -11.22 -20.57 -8.08
C GLU A 233 -10.00 -19.65 -8.04
N HIS A 234 -8.86 -20.19 -7.60
CA HIS A 234 -7.59 -19.49 -7.64
C HIS A 234 -7.07 -19.26 -9.06
N TRP A 235 -7.42 -20.14 -10.01
CA TRP A 235 -6.98 -20.07 -11.41
C TRP A 235 -7.95 -19.34 -12.34
N HIS A 236 -9.24 -19.37 -12.01
CA HIS A 236 -10.31 -18.86 -12.87
C HIS A 236 -11.17 -17.89 -12.06
N HIS A 237 -10.74 -16.65 -12.03
CA HIS A 237 -11.42 -15.58 -11.32
C HIS A 237 -11.87 -14.50 -12.29
N ARG A 238 -12.62 -13.51 -11.78
CA ARG A 238 -13.18 -12.42 -12.59
C ARG A 238 -12.11 -11.62 -13.34
N HIS A 239 -10.90 -11.49 -12.77
CA HIS A 239 -9.80 -10.75 -13.41
C HIS A 239 -9.07 -11.52 -14.50
N GLY A 240 -9.13 -12.85 -14.59
CA GLY A 240 -8.23 -13.57 -15.50
C GLY A 240 -8.19 -15.08 -15.29
N THR A 241 -7.40 -15.73 -16.14
CA THR A 241 -7.09 -17.17 -16.03
C THR A 241 -5.62 -17.35 -15.62
N PHE A 242 -5.31 -16.97 -14.37
CA PHE A 242 -3.98 -17.11 -13.77
C PHE A 242 -4.13 -17.35 -12.27
N ALA A 243 -3.05 -17.78 -11.61
CA ALA A 243 -3.10 -18.07 -10.19
C ALA A 243 -2.95 -16.78 -9.38
N ALA A 244 -3.89 -16.51 -8.46
CA ALA A 244 -3.81 -15.37 -7.54
C ALA A 244 -4.07 -15.79 -6.10
N LEU A 245 -3.33 -15.22 -5.15
CA LEU A 245 -3.60 -15.33 -3.71
C LEU A 245 -3.49 -13.96 -3.05
N SER A 246 -4.52 -13.58 -2.30
CA SER A 246 -4.50 -12.37 -1.46
C SER A 246 -4.22 -12.72 -0.01
N ASN A 247 -3.53 -11.86 0.73
CA ASN A 247 -3.27 -12.00 2.17
C ASN A 247 -3.42 -10.64 2.86
N GLY A 248 -3.95 -10.64 4.08
CA GLY A 248 -4.09 -9.44 4.92
C GLY A 248 -5.50 -9.29 5.46
N ILE A 249 -5.80 -8.10 5.98
CA ILE A 249 -7.10 -7.77 6.56
C ILE A 249 -8.07 -7.43 5.42
N SER A 250 -9.23 -8.06 5.42
CA SER A 250 -10.28 -7.88 4.42
C SER A 250 -11.65 -7.79 5.07
N TYR A 251 -12.61 -7.21 4.36
CA TYR A 251 -14.02 -7.20 4.70
C TYR A 251 -14.86 -7.37 3.43
N GLY A 252 -15.92 -8.18 3.50
CA GLY A 252 -16.74 -8.58 2.35
C GLY A 252 -16.61 -10.07 2.04
N GLY A 253 -17.11 -10.50 0.87
CA GLY A 253 -17.03 -11.90 0.45
C GLY A 253 -17.77 -12.91 1.35
N GLY A 254 -18.75 -12.44 2.14
CA GLY A 254 -19.47 -13.24 3.13
C GLY A 254 -18.94 -13.14 4.57
N GLN A 255 -17.81 -12.44 4.79
CA GLN A 255 -17.37 -12.10 6.14
C GLN A 255 -18.34 -11.12 6.81
N MET A 256 -18.66 -11.37 8.08
CA MET A 256 -19.59 -10.54 8.87
C MET A 256 -18.90 -9.37 9.59
N HIS A 257 -17.57 -9.41 9.68
CA HIS A 257 -16.73 -8.35 10.24
C HIS A 257 -15.33 -8.40 9.59
N PRO A 258 -14.50 -7.36 9.73
CA PRO A 258 -13.13 -7.38 9.24
C PRO A 258 -12.33 -8.52 9.88
N GLN A 259 -11.58 -9.26 9.05
CA GLN A 259 -10.75 -10.40 9.48
C GLN A 259 -9.55 -10.55 8.56
N ASN A 260 -8.50 -11.21 9.05
CA ASN A 260 -7.43 -11.70 8.17
C ASN A 260 -7.94 -12.81 7.26
N LEU A 261 -7.55 -12.78 5.98
CA LEU A 261 -7.86 -13.84 5.02
C LEU A 261 -7.30 -15.20 5.50
N HIS A 262 -8.16 -16.22 5.43
CA HIS A 262 -7.81 -17.57 5.87
C HIS A 262 -7.30 -18.42 4.70
N HIS A 263 -6.22 -19.16 4.94
CA HIS A 263 -5.59 -20.01 3.94
C HIS A 263 -5.35 -21.43 4.48
N SER A 264 -5.23 -22.38 3.55
CA SER A 264 -4.74 -23.72 3.92
C SER A 264 -3.34 -23.64 4.54
N MET A 265 -2.96 -24.62 5.36
CA MET A 265 -1.62 -24.68 5.97
C MET A 265 -0.50 -24.60 4.93
N LYS A 266 -0.71 -25.16 3.74
CA LYS A 266 0.26 -25.12 2.63
C LYS A 266 0.42 -23.70 2.09
N ASN A 267 -0.68 -23.00 1.80
CA ASN A 267 -0.64 -21.62 1.30
C ASN A 267 -0.15 -20.64 2.37
N THR A 268 -0.53 -20.83 3.63
CA THR A 268 -0.06 -20.02 4.76
C THR A 268 1.47 -20.02 4.84
N LYS A 269 2.11 -21.19 4.68
CA LYS A 269 3.58 -21.30 4.66
C LYS A 269 4.21 -20.54 3.49
N VAL A 270 3.60 -20.65 2.29
CA VAL A 270 4.10 -19.93 1.11
C VAL A 270 3.94 -18.42 1.28
N LEU A 271 2.74 -17.96 1.65
CA LEU A 271 2.44 -16.55 1.88
C LEU A 271 3.33 -15.96 2.98
N SER A 272 3.56 -16.69 4.07
CA SER A 272 4.52 -16.28 5.12
C SER A 272 5.94 -16.11 4.56
N SER A 273 6.39 -17.00 3.67
CA SER A 273 7.70 -16.89 3.02
C SER A 273 7.79 -15.66 2.10
N LEU A 274 6.71 -15.32 1.40
CA LEU A 274 6.62 -14.11 0.58
C LEU A 274 6.62 -12.84 1.44
N LEU A 275 5.80 -12.80 2.50
CA LEU A 275 5.70 -11.66 3.41
C LEU A 275 7.00 -11.38 4.17
N ASN A 276 7.78 -12.41 4.51
CA ASN A 276 9.07 -12.26 5.20
C ASN A 276 10.26 -12.06 4.25
N CYS A 277 10.05 -11.99 2.94
CA CYS A 277 11.11 -11.68 1.99
C CYS A 277 11.37 -10.17 1.97
N MET A 278 12.63 -9.79 2.17
CA MET A 278 13.05 -8.38 2.23
C MET A 278 12.70 -7.60 0.97
N ALA A 279 12.75 -8.24 -0.20
CA ALA A 279 12.40 -7.60 -1.45
C ALA A 279 10.92 -7.18 -1.49
N PHE A 280 10.00 -8.03 -1.02
CA PHE A 280 8.58 -7.64 -0.89
C PHE A 280 8.35 -6.53 0.14
N ILE A 281 9.06 -6.55 1.26
CA ILE A 281 8.98 -5.49 2.27
C ILE A 281 9.41 -4.14 1.67
N ARG A 282 10.46 -4.13 0.83
CA ARG A 282 10.92 -2.93 0.12
C ARG A 282 9.88 -2.42 -0.88
N LEU A 283 9.26 -3.31 -1.67
CA LEU A 283 8.18 -2.95 -2.59
C LEU A 283 6.97 -2.34 -1.85
N ALA A 284 6.53 -3.00 -0.78
CA ALA A 284 5.39 -2.54 0.02
C ALA A 284 5.65 -1.17 0.66
N GLY A 285 6.88 -0.96 1.14
CA GLY A 285 7.33 0.32 1.69
C GLY A 285 7.36 1.43 0.64
N PHE A 286 7.87 1.13 -0.56
CA PHE A 286 7.91 2.10 -1.65
C PHE A 286 6.51 2.50 -2.11
N GLY A 287 5.60 1.53 -2.33
CA GLY A 287 4.22 1.83 -2.71
C GLY A 287 3.51 2.70 -1.65
N SER A 288 3.73 2.40 -0.37
CA SER A 288 3.20 3.20 0.75
C SER A 288 3.76 4.63 0.78
N ALA A 289 5.07 4.79 0.56
CA ALA A 289 5.72 6.10 0.51
C ALA A 289 5.28 6.94 -0.71
N ALA A 290 5.15 6.30 -1.88
CA ALA A 290 4.60 6.94 -3.07
C ALA A 290 3.16 7.42 -2.81
N PHE A 291 2.34 6.59 -2.16
CA PHE A 291 0.97 6.96 -1.81
C PHE A 291 0.92 8.15 -0.85
N ALA A 292 1.74 8.15 0.20
CA ALA A 292 1.86 9.27 1.14
C ALA A 292 2.32 10.58 0.46
N THR A 293 3.18 10.47 -0.55
CA THR A 293 3.72 11.63 -1.28
C THR A 293 2.68 12.25 -2.18
N TRP A 294 1.95 11.43 -2.94
CA TRP A 294 1.07 11.90 -4.01
C TRP A 294 -0.37 12.15 -3.56
N VAL A 295 -0.85 11.43 -2.55
CA VAL A 295 -2.23 11.53 -2.06
C VAL A 295 -2.27 11.61 -0.53
N PRO A 296 -1.59 12.59 0.10
CA PRO A 296 -1.36 12.63 1.55
C PRO A 296 -2.65 12.63 2.38
N SER A 297 -3.70 13.33 1.92
CA SER A 297 -4.99 13.36 2.62
C SER A 297 -5.65 11.97 2.66
N LEU A 298 -5.56 11.21 1.56
CA LEU A 298 -6.12 9.86 1.50
C LEU A 298 -5.24 8.86 2.27
N PHE A 299 -3.91 9.05 2.27
CA PHE A 299 -3.01 8.30 3.14
C PHE A 299 -3.39 8.49 4.62
N CYS A 300 -3.64 9.73 5.07
CA CYS A 300 -4.09 10.01 6.44
C CYS A 300 -5.44 9.36 6.75
N TYR A 301 -6.37 9.35 5.79
CA TYR A 301 -7.65 8.63 5.92
C TYR A 301 -7.39 7.13 6.16
N TYR A 302 -6.56 6.49 5.33
CA TYR A 302 -6.20 5.07 5.51
C TYR A 302 -5.55 4.82 6.87
N ALA A 303 -4.62 5.67 7.29
CA ALA A 303 -3.88 5.51 8.54
C ALA A 303 -4.81 5.60 9.75
N THR A 304 -5.71 6.58 9.76
CA THR A 304 -6.69 6.78 10.83
C THR A 304 -7.61 5.58 10.95
N HIS A 305 -8.19 5.12 9.83
CA HIS A 305 -9.14 4.02 9.85
C HIS A 305 -8.48 2.67 10.14
N LEU A 306 -7.27 2.41 9.62
CA LEU A 306 -6.52 1.20 9.94
C LEU A 306 -6.11 1.18 11.41
N CYS A 307 -5.65 2.31 11.97
CA CYS A 307 -5.30 2.42 13.38
C CYS A 307 -6.52 2.15 14.27
N ASN A 308 -7.66 2.81 14.02
CA ASN A 308 -8.89 2.58 14.77
C ASN A 308 -9.35 1.12 14.69
N LEU A 309 -9.22 0.48 13.52
CA LEU A 309 -9.55 -0.93 13.35
C LEU A 309 -8.67 -1.84 14.20
N LEU A 310 -7.35 -1.61 14.22
CA LEU A 310 -6.40 -2.40 15.00
C LEU A 310 -6.54 -2.17 16.52
N LEU A 311 -6.94 -0.97 16.95
CA LEU A 311 -7.27 -0.68 18.34
C LEU A 311 -8.56 -1.38 18.79
N HIS A 312 -9.54 -1.49 17.89
CA HIS A 312 -10.80 -2.18 18.17
C HIS A 312 -10.64 -3.70 18.19
N ASP A 313 -9.79 -4.27 17.34
CA ASP A 313 -9.55 -5.71 17.25
C ASP A 313 -8.05 -6.03 17.18
N ALA A 314 -7.48 -6.31 18.35
CA ALA A 314 -6.07 -6.68 18.51
C ALA A 314 -5.72 -8.06 17.91
N THR A 315 -6.70 -8.84 17.41
CA THR A 315 -6.43 -10.12 16.74
C THR A 315 -6.03 -9.93 15.27
N LEU A 316 -6.26 -8.74 14.71
CA LEU A 316 -5.92 -8.43 13.32
C LEU A 316 -4.41 -8.20 13.14
N VAL A 317 -3.86 -8.82 12.11
CA VAL A 317 -2.44 -8.76 11.79
C VAL A 317 -2.23 -8.04 10.45
N ILE A 318 -1.47 -6.95 10.46
CA ILE A 318 -1.04 -6.28 9.24
C ILE A 318 0.05 -7.08 8.52
N ASN A 319 0.10 -6.98 7.20
CA ASN A 319 1.14 -7.66 6.41
C ASN A 319 2.54 -7.11 6.71
N TRP A 320 2.69 -5.79 6.72
CA TRP A 320 3.97 -5.11 6.89
C TRP A 320 3.80 -3.78 7.64
N ALA A 321 4.65 -3.54 8.64
CA ALA A 321 4.61 -2.30 9.43
C ALA A 321 5.00 -1.04 8.62
N ASN A 322 5.70 -1.21 7.50
CA ASN A 322 6.08 -0.11 6.61
C ASN A 322 5.07 0.12 5.46
N SER A 323 3.91 -0.55 5.48
CA SER A 323 2.89 -0.41 4.44
C SER A 323 1.54 0.01 5.02
N ILE A 324 0.91 0.97 4.36
CA ILE A 324 -0.43 1.46 4.70
C ILE A 324 -1.57 0.56 4.19
N PHE A 325 -1.25 -0.38 3.29
CA PHE A 325 -2.24 -1.25 2.67
C PHE A 325 -2.53 -2.47 3.56
N ALA A 326 -3.82 -2.63 3.90
CA ALA A 326 -4.29 -3.69 4.80
C ALA A 326 -4.22 -5.09 4.15
N CYS A 327 -4.22 -5.18 2.83
CA CYS A 327 -4.24 -6.42 2.06
C CYS A 327 -3.32 -6.31 0.83
N VAL A 328 -2.75 -7.44 0.40
CA VAL A 328 -1.91 -7.56 -0.80
C VAL A 328 -2.40 -8.76 -1.63
N THR A 329 -2.31 -8.66 -2.96
CA THR A 329 -2.57 -9.77 -3.87
C THR A 329 -1.30 -10.13 -4.62
N PHE A 330 -0.91 -11.40 -4.54
CA PHE A 330 0.18 -11.98 -5.32
C PHE A 330 -0.39 -12.64 -6.57
N ASN A 331 -0.04 -12.11 -7.73
CA ASN A 331 -0.36 -12.72 -9.02
C ASN A 331 0.82 -13.59 -9.45
N PHE A 332 0.58 -14.89 -9.61
CA PHE A 332 1.61 -15.85 -9.96
C PHE A 332 1.64 -16.10 -11.46
N GLY A 333 2.84 -16.03 -12.04
CA GLY A 333 3.10 -16.28 -13.46
C GLY A 333 2.84 -17.73 -13.91
N PRO A 334 3.22 -18.11 -15.14
CA PRO A 334 4.08 -17.35 -16.06
C PRO A 334 3.35 -16.27 -16.87
N LEU A 335 2.02 -16.36 -17.03
CA LEU A 335 1.20 -15.37 -17.72
C LEU A 335 0.13 -14.83 -16.78
N THR A 336 0.23 -13.55 -16.45
CA THR A 336 -0.77 -12.82 -15.65
C THR A 336 -1.54 -11.89 -16.58
N LEU A 337 -2.43 -12.45 -17.40
CA LEU A 337 -3.25 -11.64 -18.32
C LEU A 337 -4.59 -11.31 -17.66
N CYS A 338 -4.78 -10.03 -17.38
CA CYS A 338 -6.02 -9.52 -16.83
C CYS A 338 -7.03 -9.23 -17.95
N PHE A 339 -8.28 -9.62 -17.75
CA PHE A 339 -9.42 -9.14 -18.52
C PHE A 339 -9.77 -7.71 -18.12
N HIS A 340 -10.64 -7.06 -18.87
CA HIS A 340 -11.24 -5.79 -18.48
C HIS A 340 -12.02 -5.95 -17.16
N HIS A 341 -11.59 -5.26 -16.11
CA HIS A 341 -12.23 -5.34 -14.79
C HIS A 341 -12.07 -4.06 -13.98
N MET A 342 -12.77 -4.03 -12.84
CA MET A 342 -12.47 -3.15 -11.72
C MET A 342 -12.42 -3.99 -10.44
N ASP A 343 -11.77 -3.45 -9.42
CA ASP A 343 -11.75 -4.05 -8.09
C ASP A 343 -12.96 -3.58 -7.28
N SER A 344 -14.14 -4.10 -7.60
CA SER A 344 -15.41 -3.63 -6.99
C SER A 344 -15.51 -3.79 -5.46
N GLY A 345 -14.63 -4.60 -4.85
CA GLY A 345 -14.54 -4.76 -3.40
C GLY A 345 -13.68 -3.70 -2.71
N ASN A 346 -12.95 -2.89 -3.47
CA ASN A 346 -12.17 -1.79 -2.94
C ASN A 346 -13.05 -0.55 -2.73
N LEU A 347 -12.56 0.33 -1.86
CA LEU A 347 -13.13 1.65 -1.64
C LEU A 347 -13.10 2.44 -2.97
N PRO A 348 -14.22 2.98 -3.47
CA PRO A 348 -14.31 3.71 -4.73
C PRO A 348 -13.26 4.82 -4.91
N PHE A 349 -13.08 5.65 -3.90
CA PHE A 349 -12.05 6.71 -3.88
C PHE A 349 -10.70 6.22 -3.33
N GLY A 350 -10.63 4.95 -2.93
CA GLY A 350 -9.42 4.31 -2.48
C GLY A 350 -8.51 3.95 -3.64
N TRP A 351 -7.20 4.01 -3.39
CA TRP A 351 -6.19 3.72 -4.39
C TRP A 351 -5.48 2.40 -4.08
N CYS A 352 -4.99 1.75 -5.13
CA CYS A 352 -4.14 0.57 -5.07
C CYS A 352 -2.78 0.89 -5.66
N THR A 353 -1.73 0.33 -5.06
CA THR A 353 -0.38 0.30 -5.62
C THR A 353 -0.18 -1.00 -6.39
N ILE A 354 0.23 -0.89 -7.64
CA ILE A 354 0.52 -2.03 -8.52
C ILE A 354 1.99 -1.91 -8.91
N THR A 355 2.75 -2.99 -8.73
CA THR A 355 4.14 -3.07 -9.22
C THR A 355 4.22 -4.11 -10.31
N THR A 356 4.81 -3.76 -11.44
CA THR A 356 5.05 -4.72 -12.52
C THR A 356 6.30 -5.53 -12.25
N LEU A 357 6.17 -6.83 -12.39
CA LEU A 357 7.17 -7.83 -12.08
C LEU A 357 7.28 -8.78 -13.29
N SER A 358 8.33 -9.58 -13.33
CA SER A 358 8.66 -10.58 -14.38
C SER A 358 9.77 -10.10 -15.34
N LYS A 359 10.12 -10.95 -16.30
CA LYS A 359 11.15 -10.76 -17.32
C LYS A 359 10.47 -10.79 -18.69
N PHE A 360 9.94 -9.64 -19.12
CA PHE A 360 9.35 -9.46 -20.45
C PHE A 360 9.72 -8.09 -21.01
N ASP A 361 9.58 -7.95 -22.33
CA ASP A 361 9.76 -6.66 -23.00
C ASP A 361 8.47 -5.83 -22.88
N TYR A 362 8.52 -4.82 -22.01
CA TYR A 362 7.39 -3.97 -21.68
C TYR A 362 7.01 -2.97 -22.77
N HIS A 363 7.83 -2.81 -23.82
CA HIS A 363 7.49 -2.00 -25.00
C HIS A 363 6.65 -2.76 -26.01
N HIS A 364 6.68 -4.10 -25.94
CA HIS A 364 5.99 -4.95 -26.89
C HIS A 364 4.78 -5.64 -26.26
N GLY A 365 4.67 -5.71 -24.93
CA GLY A 365 3.57 -6.42 -24.29
C GLY A 365 3.36 -6.04 -22.83
N GLY A 366 2.26 -6.54 -22.24
CA GLY A 366 2.03 -6.38 -20.80
C GLY A 366 1.71 -4.96 -20.35
N HIS A 367 1.47 -4.04 -21.28
CA HIS A 367 1.05 -2.66 -21.03
C HIS A 367 -0.18 -2.61 -20.12
N LEU A 368 -0.20 -1.66 -19.18
CA LEU A 368 -1.40 -1.35 -18.40
C LEU A 368 -2.35 -0.55 -19.28
N VAL A 369 -3.61 -0.96 -19.33
CA VAL A 369 -4.66 -0.23 -20.04
C VAL A 369 -5.58 0.39 -19.01
N LEU A 370 -5.78 1.70 -19.08
CA LEU A 370 -6.80 2.43 -18.31
C LEU A 370 -7.91 2.81 -19.29
N TRP A 371 -8.95 1.98 -19.31
CA TRP A 371 -9.93 1.95 -20.39
C TRP A 371 -10.80 3.20 -20.44
N ASP A 372 -11.20 3.70 -19.27
CA ASP A 372 -12.02 4.91 -19.15
C ASP A 372 -11.22 6.16 -19.53
N LEU A 373 -9.90 6.15 -19.29
CA LEU A 373 -8.99 7.24 -19.63
C LEU A 373 -8.51 7.19 -21.08
N LYS A 374 -8.83 6.11 -21.81
CA LYS A 374 -8.33 5.83 -23.17
C LYS A 374 -6.80 5.83 -23.25
N LEU A 375 -6.14 5.29 -22.22
CA LEU A 375 -4.68 5.20 -22.14
C LEU A 375 -4.19 3.76 -22.23
N VAL A 376 -3.08 3.56 -22.95
CA VAL A 376 -2.24 2.36 -22.90
C VAL A 376 -0.86 2.78 -22.44
N ILE A 377 -0.37 2.22 -21.34
CA ILE A 377 0.84 2.66 -20.64
C ILE A 377 1.88 1.54 -20.72
N ASP A 378 3.06 1.84 -21.27
CA ASP A 378 4.25 1.01 -21.07
C ASP A 378 4.47 0.88 -19.57
N PHE A 379 4.52 -0.35 -19.06
CA PHE A 379 4.64 -0.58 -17.62
C PHE A 379 5.95 -1.31 -17.33
N PRO A 380 7.05 -0.57 -17.07
CA PRO A 380 8.36 -1.17 -16.92
C PRO A 380 8.48 -2.05 -15.69
N LEU A 381 9.41 -3.01 -15.76
CA LEU A 381 9.70 -3.93 -14.69
C LEU A 381 10.19 -3.17 -13.45
N GLY A 382 9.72 -3.58 -12.27
CA GLY A 382 10.05 -2.93 -11.00
C GLY A 382 9.43 -1.56 -10.79
N SER A 383 8.70 -1.01 -11.76
CA SER A 383 8.02 0.27 -11.62
C SER A 383 6.67 0.12 -10.91
N THR A 384 6.23 1.18 -10.23
CA THR A 384 4.95 1.19 -9.48
C THR A 384 3.98 2.22 -10.04
N ILE A 385 2.71 1.86 -10.17
CA ILE A 385 1.60 2.76 -10.52
C ILE A 385 0.57 2.74 -9.39
N LEU A 386 -0.02 3.89 -9.09
CA LEU A 386 -1.14 4.03 -8.19
C LEU A 386 -2.41 4.41 -8.96
N ILE A 387 -3.48 3.63 -8.80
CA ILE A 387 -4.77 3.86 -9.43
C ILE A 387 -5.93 3.70 -8.45
N PRO A 388 -7.03 4.44 -8.62
CA PRO A 388 -8.30 4.13 -7.97
C PRO A 388 -8.97 2.95 -8.68
N SER A 389 -8.50 1.74 -8.37
CA SER A 389 -8.84 0.52 -9.12
C SER A 389 -10.31 0.10 -9.02
N ALA A 390 -11.04 0.67 -8.06
CA ALA A 390 -12.47 0.48 -7.88
C ALA A 390 -13.33 1.29 -8.86
N ILE A 391 -12.79 2.34 -9.48
CA ILE A 391 -13.55 3.25 -10.38
C ILE A 391 -12.93 3.39 -11.78
N LEU A 392 -11.72 2.89 -11.99
CA LEU A 392 -11.09 2.82 -13.31
C LEU A 392 -11.06 1.38 -13.80
N HIS A 393 -11.68 1.15 -14.95
CA HIS A 393 -11.59 -0.08 -15.69
C HIS A 393 -10.17 -0.26 -16.20
N HIS A 394 -9.59 -1.40 -15.85
CA HIS A 394 -8.22 -1.70 -16.22
C HIS A 394 -8.05 -3.15 -16.66
N LEU A 395 -7.03 -3.36 -17.48
CA LEU A 395 -6.55 -4.65 -17.93
C LEU A 395 -5.08 -4.52 -18.30
N ASN A 396 -4.46 -5.62 -18.74
CA ASN A 396 -3.18 -5.53 -19.44
C ASN A 396 -3.28 -6.11 -20.85
N THR A 397 -2.44 -5.60 -21.75
CA THR A 397 -2.35 -6.16 -23.10
C THR A 397 -1.70 -7.53 -23.06
N SER A 398 -2.05 -8.38 -24.03
CA SER A 398 -1.29 -9.59 -24.33
C SER A 398 0.20 -9.26 -24.45
N LEU A 399 1.05 -10.16 -24.01
CA LEU A 399 2.47 -10.08 -24.31
C LEU A 399 2.63 -10.24 -25.83
N ALA A 400 3.29 -9.30 -26.53
CA ALA A 400 3.68 -9.58 -27.91
C ALA A 400 4.62 -10.77 -27.89
N HIS A 401 4.26 -11.77 -28.69
CA HIS A 401 5.01 -12.99 -28.97
C HIS A 401 6.17 -13.20 -27.99
N VAL A 402 5.85 -13.65 -26.78
CA VAL A 402 6.90 -14.27 -26.00
C VAL A 402 7.23 -15.51 -26.79
N ASP A 403 8.42 -15.53 -27.41
CA ASP A 403 9.00 -16.74 -27.97
C ASP A 403 9.34 -17.66 -26.78
N TYR A 404 8.30 -18.15 -26.10
CA TYR A 404 8.34 -19.46 -25.52
C TYR A 404 8.14 -20.38 -26.71
N GLY A 405 9.23 -20.75 -27.39
CA GLY A 405 9.26 -21.71 -28.49
C GLY A 405 8.68 -23.06 -28.08
N PHE A 406 7.36 -23.08 -27.89
CA PHE A 406 6.59 -24.17 -27.35
C PHE A 406 5.17 -24.08 -27.91
N GLN A 407 4.99 -24.54 -29.15
CA GLN A 407 4.25 -25.78 -29.24
C GLN A 407 5.19 -26.82 -28.64
N SER A 408 4.76 -27.61 -27.63
CA SER A 408 5.69 -28.64 -27.11
C SER A 408 6.22 -29.44 -28.30
N SER A 409 7.51 -29.76 -28.29
CA SER A 409 8.11 -30.56 -29.37
C SER A 409 7.25 -31.80 -29.65
N GLU A 410 6.67 -32.39 -28.61
CA GLU A 410 5.67 -33.45 -28.72
C GLU A 410 4.41 -33.05 -29.49
N THR A 411 3.79 -31.89 -29.21
CA THR A 411 2.59 -31.44 -29.92
C THR A 411 2.87 -31.18 -31.40
N HIS A 412 4.06 -30.66 -31.71
CA HIS A 412 4.50 -30.40 -33.09
C HIS A 412 4.77 -31.70 -33.84
N TRP A 413 5.67 -32.56 -33.32
CA TRP A 413 6.06 -33.82 -33.97
C TRP A 413 4.93 -34.84 -34.04
N ALA A 414 4.07 -34.93 -33.02
CA ALA A 414 2.91 -35.82 -33.03
C ALA A 414 1.83 -35.38 -34.03
N SER A 415 1.87 -34.12 -34.49
CA SER A 415 0.93 -33.60 -35.50
C SER A 415 1.41 -33.79 -36.95
N LEU A 416 2.65 -34.25 -37.16
CA LEU A 416 3.24 -34.40 -38.50
C LEU A 416 3.01 -35.81 -39.06
N THR A 417 2.63 -35.87 -40.34
CA THR A 417 2.72 -37.10 -41.14
C THR A 417 4.18 -37.44 -41.45
N ALA A 418 4.48 -38.70 -41.79
CA ALA A 418 5.85 -39.13 -42.12
C ALA A 418 6.54 -38.25 -43.19
N ASN A 419 5.77 -37.81 -44.19
CA ASN A 419 6.27 -36.95 -45.28
C ASN A 419 6.51 -35.50 -44.82
N GLN A 420 5.72 -35.01 -43.85
CA GLN A 420 5.96 -33.71 -43.21
C GLN A 420 7.16 -33.77 -42.27
N TRP A 421 7.39 -34.90 -41.61
CA TRP A 421 8.55 -35.15 -40.75
C TRP A 421 9.85 -35.08 -41.56
N GLU A 422 9.88 -35.74 -42.71
CA GLU A 422 11.02 -35.74 -43.62
C GLU A 422 11.27 -34.35 -44.25
N LYS A 423 10.21 -33.65 -44.67
CA LYS A 423 10.31 -32.27 -45.17
C LYS A 423 10.76 -31.27 -44.11
N ALA A 424 10.28 -31.40 -42.87
CA ALA A 424 10.66 -30.50 -41.78
C ALA A 424 12.15 -30.68 -41.42
N THR A 425 12.64 -31.92 -41.46
CA THR A 425 14.05 -32.24 -41.24
C THR A 425 14.91 -31.68 -42.38
N GLN A 426 14.50 -31.86 -43.63
CA GLN A 426 15.22 -31.32 -44.79
C GLN A 426 15.22 -29.77 -44.79
N MET A 427 14.09 -29.14 -44.48
CA MET A 427 14.00 -27.68 -44.34
C MET A 427 14.93 -27.14 -43.25
N GLN A 428 15.18 -27.90 -42.19
CA GLN A 428 16.08 -27.49 -41.12
C GLN A 428 17.54 -27.48 -41.59
N GLU A 429 17.93 -28.47 -42.38
CA GLU A 429 19.27 -28.57 -43.00
C GLU A 429 19.46 -27.46 -44.04
N ASP A 430 18.46 -27.22 -44.90
CA ASP A 430 18.51 -26.20 -45.95
C ASP A 430 18.60 -24.77 -45.38
N ARG A 431 18.02 -24.53 -44.20
CA ARG A 431 18.04 -23.23 -43.51
C ARG A 431 19.42 -22.83 -43.02
N TRP A 432 20.26 -23.80 -42.68
CA TRP A 432 21.64 -23.55 -42.30
C TRP A 432 22.46 -23.09 -43.50
N GLN A 433 22.24 -23.69 -44.67
CA GLN A 433 22.92 -23.31 -45.91
C GLN A 433 22.52 -21.90 -46.36
N MET A 434 21.25 -21.52 -46.23
CA MET A 434 20.78 -20.14 -46.49
C MET A 434 21.49 -19.09 -45.61
N GLY A 435 21.78 -19.42 -44.35
CA GLY A 435 22.47 -18.50 -43.43
C GLY A 435 23.92 -18.20 -43.83
N LEU A 436 24.58 -19.11 -44.54
CA LEU A 436 25.94 -18.92 -45.04
C LEU A 436 26.01 -18.02 -46.28
N ASP A 437 24.96 -17.99 -47.10
CA ASP A 437 24.86 -17.15 -48.31
C ASP A 437 24.61 -15.66 -48.00
N LEU A 438 24.42 -15.29 -46.73
CA LEU A 438 24.18 -13.91 -46.27
C LEU A 438 25.47 -13.17 -45.86
N PHE A 439 26.64 -13.82 -45.94
CA PHE A 439 27.91 -13.17 -45.69
C PHE A 439 28.49 -12.60 -46.98
N LEU A 440 28.65 -11.27 -47.04
CA LEU A 440 29.24 -10.57 -48.19
C LEU A 440 30.72 -10.93 -48.35
N THR A 441 31.14 -11.07 -49.60
CA THR A 441 32.55 -11.30 -49.94
C THR A 441 33.33 -9.99 -50.00
N LEU A 442 34.65 -10.08 -49.81
CA LEU A 442 35.53 -8.91 -49.70
C LEU A 442 35.55 -8.04 -50.99
N GLU A 443 35.23 -8.60 -52.16
CA GLU A 443 35.06 -7.87 -53.43
C GLU A 443 33.77 -7.03 -53.44
N GLU A 444 32.69 -7.53 -52.83
CA GLU A 444 31.42 -6.80 -52.67
C GLU A 444 31.53 -5.67 -51.63
N LEU A 445 32.43 -5.82 -50.66
CA LEU A 445 32.82 -4.79 -49.69
C LEU A 445 33.80 -3.73 -50.25
N GLN A 446 34.42 -3.97 -51.40
CA GLN A 446 35.39 -3.04 -52.03
C GLN A 446 34.80 -2.22 -53.19
N THR A 447 33.52 -2.44 -53.53
CA THR A 447 32.75 -1.60 -54.45
C THR A 447 31.65 -0.78 -53.74
N MET A 448 31.60 -0.88 -52.40
CA MET A 448 30.98 0.07 -51.47
C MET A 448 32.04 1.06 -50.97
#